data_AF-A0A523X8L9-F1
#
_entry.id   AF-A0A523X8L9-F1
#
_cell.length_a   1.000
_cell.length_b   1.000
_cell.length_c   1.000
_cell.angle_alpha   90.00
_cell.angle_beta   90.00
_cell.angle_gamma   90.00
#
_symmetry.space_group_name_H-M   'P 1'
#
loop_
_entity.id
_entity.type
_entity.pdbx_description
1 polymer ?
#
loop_
_entity_poly.entity_id
_entity_poly.type
_entity_poly.pdbx_seq_one_letter_code
_entity_poly.pdbx_strand_id
1 'polypeptide(L)'
;FELEVPEISSGQVQIKSIAREAGSRSKIAVASNMKEIDPIGSAVGQRGTRVMAVINELGGEKIDIIEYSEDPEKYIANSLSPAKVLEVKIMPKNKALAIVPEDQLSLAIGKNGQNVRLAAKLTGWKIDVRSQETIEEEKKKTTTRPPRPPASRAPKTKKTVKK
;
A
#
# COMPACT_ATOMS: atom_id res chain seq x y z
N PHE A 1 -10.73 16.44 -12.97
CA PHE A 1 -11.40 15.15 -13.20
C PHE A 1 -12.89 15.33 -13.46
N GLU A 2 -13.69 15.92 -12.57
CA GLU A 2 -15.13 16.12 -12.82
C GLU A 2 -15.46 16.84 -14.14
N LEU A 3 -14.67 17.86 -14.51
CA LEU A 3 -14.83 18.56 -15.79
C LEU A 3 -14.45 17.72 -17.02
N GLU A 4 -13.54 16.76 -16.86
CA GLU A 4 -12.93 16.00 -17.97
C GLU A 4 -13.55 14.61 -18.17
N VAL A 5 -14.16 14.05 -17.10
CA VAL A 5 -14.69 12.68 -17.08
C VAL A 5 -16.20 12.73 -16.81
N PRO A 6 -17.04 12.61 -17.85
CA PRO A 6 -18.50 12.64 -17.71
C PRO A 6 -19.06 11.59 -16.74
N GLU A 7 -18.42 10.43 -16.65
CA GLU A 7 -18.80 9.35 -15.74
C GLU A 7 -18.60 9.73 -14.27
N ILE A 8 -17.62 10.59 -13.98
CA ILE A 8 -17.42 11.15 -12.63
C ILE A 8 -18.48 12.23 -12.35
N SER A 9 -18.71 13.14 -13.30
CA SER A 9 -19.72 14.21 -13.17
C SER A 9 -21.14 13.67 -12.98
N SER A 10 -21.48 12.57 -13.67
CA SER A 10 -22.77 11.89 -13.54
C SER A 10 -22.87 10.93 -12.34
N GLY A 11 -21.81 10.78 -11.55
CA GLY A 11 -21.78 9.94 -10.35
C GLY A 11 -21.71 8.43 -10.61
N GLN A 12 -21.51 8.01 -11.86
CA GLN A 12 -21.34 6.61 -12.26
C GLN A 12 -19.99 6.05 -11.76
N VAL A 13 -18.95 6.89 -11.83
CA VAL A 13 -17.63 6.66 -11.23
C VAL A 13 -17.46 7.65 -10.08
N GLN A 14 -17.01 7.16 -8.93
CA GLN A 14 -16.76 7.98 -7.75
C GLN A 14 -15.27 8.02 -7.43
N ILE A 15 -14.76 9.21 -7.12
CA ILE A 15 -13.44 9.37 -6.51
C ILE A 15 -13.60 9.11 -5.01
N LYS A 16 -13.01 8.02 -4.52
CA LYS A 16 -13.11 7.60 -3.11
C LYS A 16 -12.09 8.29 -2.21
N SER A 17 -10.87 8.50 -2.70
CA SER A 17 -9.83 9.22 -1.98
C SER A 17 -8.78 9.80 -2.92
N ILE A 18 -8.07 10.82 -2.43
CA ILE A 18 -6.99 11.48 -3.14
C ILE A 18 -5.82 11.66 -2.18
N ALA A 19 -4.62 11.28 -2.62
CA ALA A 19 -3.37 11.60 -1.95
C ALA A 19 -2.50 12.41 -2.90
N ARG A 20 -2.21 13.66 -2.53
CA ARG A 20 -1.56 14.63 -3.42
C ARG A 20 -0.28 15.21 -2.81
N GLU A 21 0.79 15.20 -3.59
CA GLU A 21 1.97 16.04 -3.41
C GLU A 21 2.07 16.97 -4.63
N ALA A 22 1.54 18.19 -4.46
CA ALA A 22 1.31 19.14 -5.53
C ALA A 22 2.58 19.45 -6.35
N GLY A 23 2.43 19.50 -7.67
CA GLY A 23 3.53 19.75 -8.61
C GLY A 23 4.49 18.56 -8.79
N SER A 24 4.24 17.44 -8.12
CA SER A 24 5.06 16.22 -8.24
C SER A 24 4.23 15.01 -8.65
N ARG A 25 3.42 14.48 -7.73
CA ARG A 25 2.65 13.26 -7.96
C ARG A 25 1.39 13.21 -7.10
N SER A 26 0.32 12.73 -7.71
CA SER A 26 -0.95 12.43 -7.07
C SER A 26 -1.34 10.98 -7.31
N LYS A 27 -1.99 10.38 -6.32
CA LYS A 27 -2.76 9.15 -6.48
C LYS A 27 -4.24 9.47 -6.25
N ILE A 28 -5.08 8.93 -7.12
CA ILE A 28 -6.54 9.01 -6.96
C ILE A 28 -7.12 7.59 -6.95
N ALA A 29 -8.01 7.33 -6.00
CA ALA A 29 -8.73 6.06 -5.94
C ALA A 29 -10.13 6.24 -6.51
N VAL A 30 -10.47 5.44 -7.52
CA VAL A 30 -11.76 5.49 -8.22
C VAL A 30 -12.49 4.16 -8.08
N ALA A 31 -13.81 4.22 -7.93
CA ALA A 31 -14.69 3.07 -7.94
C ALA A 31 -15.86 3.33 -8.88
N SER A 32 -16.38 2.29 -9.52
CA SER A 32 -17.61 2.38 -10.30
C SER A 32 -18.79 1.88 -9.47
N ASN A 33 -19.93 2.57 -9.55
CA ASN A 33 -21.19 2.10 -9.00
C ASN A 33 -21.93 1.15 -9.95
N MET A 34 -21.47 1.03 -11.20
CA MET A 34 -22.09 0.20 -12.23
C MET A 34 -21.09 -0.83 -12.74
N LYS A 35 -21.47 -2.12 -12.72
CA LYS A 35 -20.58 -3.24 -13.09
C LYS A 35 -20.06 -3.17 -14.53
N GLU A 36 -20.79 -2.49 -15.40
CA GLU A 36 -20.48 -2.37 -16.83
C GLU A 36 -19.46 -1.26 -17.12
N ILE A 37 -19.12 -0.44 -16.12
CA ILE A 37 -18.20 0.69 -16.27
C ILE A 37 -16.90 0.39 -15.54
N ASP A 38 -15.81 0.43 -16.30
CA ASP A 38 -14.45 0.41 -15.77
C ASP A 38 -14.07 1.81 -15.24
N PRO A 39 -13.90 1.98 -13.91
CA PRO A 39 -13.59 3.27 -13.33
C PRO A 39 -12.20 3.79 -13.72
N ILE A 40 -11.22 2.90 -13.94
CA ILE A 40 -9.89 3.32 -14.40
C ILE A 40 -9.99 3.78 -15.85
N GLY A 41 -10.57 2.94 -16.71
CA GLY A 41 -10.75 3.23 -18.14
C GLY A 41 -11.47 4.56 -18.39
N SER A 42 -12.56 4.83 -17.65
CA SER A 42 -13.29 6.10 -17.74
C SER A 42 -12.42 7.31 -17.36
N ALA A 43 -11.60 7.20 -16.31
CA ALA A 43 -10.74 8.30 -15.86
C ALA A 43 -9.49 8.49 -16.75
N VAL A 44 -8.97 7.42 -17.36
CA VAL A 44 -7.83 7.47 -18.28
C VAL A 44 -8.26 8.01 -19.65
N GLY A 45 -9.40 7.56 -20.18
CA GLY A 45 -9.86 7.87 -21.53
C GLY A 45 -9.07 7.13 -22.62
N GLN A 46 -9.50 7.27 -23.88
CA GLN A 46 -8.83 6.61 -25.01
C GLN A 46 -7.36 7.03 -25.08
N ARG A 47 -6.44 6.07 -25.00
CA ARG A 47 -4.98 6.32 -25.00
C ARG A 47 -4.53 7.34 -23.93
N GLY A 48 -5.26 7.48 -22.83
CA GLY A 48 -4.90 8.41 -21.76
C GLY A 48 -5.30 9.87 -22.01
N THR A 49 -6.10 10.18 -23.04
CA THR A 49 -6.43 11.58 -23.39
C THR A 49 -6.95 12.40 -22.22
N ARG A 50 -7.88 11.84 -21.43
CA ARG A 50 -8.51 12.53 -20.30
C ARG A 50 -7.54 12.77 -19.16
N VAL A 51 -6.81 11.74 -18.73
CA VAL A 51 -5.81 11.90 -17.66
C VAL A 51 -4.69 12.85 -18.07
N MET A 52 -4.27 12.81 -19.35
CA MET A 52 -3.24 13.72 -19.86
C MET A 52 -3.70 15.18 -19.87
N ALA A 53 -4.97 15.47 -20.17
CA ALA A 53 -5.52 16.81 -20.06
C ALA A 53 -5.40 17.34 -18.63
N VAL A 54 -5.74 16.53 -17.63
CA VAL A 54 -5.59 16.89 -16.21
C VAL A 54 -4.11 17.06 -15.81
N ILE A 55 -3.22 16.17 -16.28
CA ILE A 55 -1.77 16.29 -16.03
C ILE A 55 -1.23 17.61 -16.58
N ASN A 56 -1.63 18.00 -17.80
CA ASN A 56 -1.18 19.23 -18.44
C ASN A 56 -1.68 20.47 -17.69
N GLU A 57 -2.94 20.47 -17.24
CA GLU A 57 -3.51 21.54 -16.42
C GLU A 57 -2.78 21.70 -15.08
N LEU A 58 -2.29 20.59 -14.50
CA LEU A 58 -1.51 20.59 -13.26
C LEU A 58 0.00 20.82 -13.48
N GLY A 59 0.42 21.33 -14.64
CA GLY A 59 1.82 21.66 -14.92
C GLY A 59 2.74 20.45 -15.02
N GLY A 60 2.20 19.29 -15.42
CA GLY A 60 2.96 18.05 -15.56
C GLY A 60 3.02 17.17 -14.31
N GLU A 61 2.25 17.50 -13.26
CA GLU A 61 2.08 16.64 -12.09
C GLU A 61 1.67 15.22 -12.50
N LYS A 62 2.41 14.19 -12.06
CA LYS A 62 2.08 12.80 -12.42
C LYS A 62 0.85 12.33 -11.66
N ILE A 63 -0.07 11.65 -12.34
CA ILE A 63 -1.29 11.14 -11.70
C ILE A 63 -1.37 9.63 -11.90
N ASP A 64 -1.44 8.90 -10.78
CA ASP A 64 -1.76 7.48 -10.79
C ASP A 64 -3.25 7.30 -10.47
N ILE A 65 -3.96 6.60 -11.34
CA ILE A 65 -5.38 6.27 -11.17
C ILE A 65 -5.46 4.82 -10.68
N ILE A 66 -6.03 4.64 -9.50
CA ILE A 66 -6.04 3.37 -8.77
C ILE A 66 -7.48 2.90 -8.61
N GLU A 67 -7.75 1.62 -8.87
CA GLU A 67 -9.05 1.03 -8.54
C GLU A 67 -9.17 0.87 -7.02
N TYR A 68 -10.18 1.52 -6.44
CA TYR A 68 -10.56 1.33 -5.05
C TYR A 68 -11.12 -0.07 -4.83
N SER A 69 -10.79 -0.66 -3.68
CA SER A 69 -11.42 -1.91 -3.24
C SER A 69 -11.80 -1.80 -1.76
N GLU A 70 -12.90 -2.44 -1.38
CA GLU A 70 -13.28 -2.59 0.03
C GLU A 70 -12.39 -3.60 0.75
N ASP A 71 -11.80 -4.54 0.00
CA ASP A 71 -10.78 -5.43 0.54
C ASP A 71 -9.45 -4.65 0.72
N PRO A 72 -8.96 -4.50 1.96
CA PRO A 72 -7.75 -3.74 2.24
C PRO A 72 -6.52 -4.35 1.57
N GLU A 73 -6.44 -5.67 1.41
CA GLU A 73 -5.28 -6.32 0.76
C GLU A 73 -5.20 -5.91 -0.71
N LYS A 74 -6.32 -6.07 -1.43
CA LYS A 74 -6.43 -5.65 -2.83
C LYS A 74 -6.22 -4.14 -2.98
N TYR A 75 -6.81 -3.33 -2.11
CA TYR A 75 -6.70 -1.87 -2.23
C TYR A 75 -5.27 -1.37 -1.99
N ILE A 76 -4.57 -1.92 -0.99
CA ILE A 76 -3.17 -1.61 -0.72
C ILE A 76 -2.29 -2.05 -1.89
N ALA A 77 -2.49 -3.27 -2.41
CA ALA A 77 -1.76 -3.75 -3.58
C ALA A 77 -1.95 -2.82 -4.78
N ASN A 78 -3.18 -2.44 -5.09
CA ASN A 78 -3.51 -1.49 -6.16
C ASN A 78 -2.82 -0.13 -5.94
N SER A 79 -2.81 0.38 -4.70
CA SER A 79 -2.26 1.70 -4.38
C SER A 79 -0.74 1.83 -4.61
N LEU A 80 -0.02 0.71 -4.61
CA LEU A 80 1.43 0.66 -4.86
C LEU A 80 1.79 0.67 -6.35
N SER A 81 0.79 0.57 -7.25
CA SER A 81 0.96 0.76 -8.69
C SER A 81 1.78 2.03 -8.98
N PRO A 82 2.78 1.97 -9.87
CA PRO A 82 3.02 0.94 -10.89
C PRO A 82 3.77 -0.33 -10.44
N ALA A 83 4.21 -0.41 -9.18
CA ALA A 83 4.94 -1.59 -8.70
C ALA A 83 4.00 -2.80 -8.57
N LYS A 84 4.50 -3.98 -8.96
CA LYS A 84 3.76 -5.24 -8.80
C LYS A 84 3.94 -5.77 -7.38
N VAL A 85 2.83 -6.05 -6.72
CA VAL A 85 2.79 -6.63 -5.37
C VAL A 85 2.47 -8.11 -5.47
N LEU A 86 3.23 -8.95 -4.76
CA LEU A 86 3.03 -10.40 -4.70
C LEU A 86 1.99 -10.77 -3.63
N GLU A 87 2.12 -10.16 -2.46
CA GLU A 87 1.28 -10.48 -1.30
C GLU A 87 1.18 -9.24 -0.40
N VAL A 88 0.01 -9.02 0.21
CA VAL A 88 -0.18 -8.01 1.26
C VAL A 88 -0.62 -8.73 2.52
N LYS A 89 0.08 -8.47 3.63
CA LYS A 89 -0.29 -9.01 4.94
C LYS A 89 -0.84 -7.91 5.82
N ILE A 90 -2.10 -8.06 6.20
CA ILE A 90 -2.75 -7.16 7.15
C ILE A 90 -2.26 -7.45 8.57
N MET A 91 -1.88 -6.41 9.28
CA MET A 91 -1.40 -6.44 10.66
C MET A 91 -2.27 -5.56 11.56
N PRO A 92 -2.24 -5.78 12.89
CA PRO A 92 -2.98 -4.96 13.84
C PRO A 92 -2.61 -3.47 13.77
N LYS A 93 -3.56 -2.59 14.13
CA LYS A 93 -3.40 -1.13 14.17
C LYS A 93 -3.17 -0.49 12.80
N ASN A 94 -3.92 -0.94 11.79
CA ASN A 94 -3.87 -0.45 10.41
C ASN A 94 -2.45 -0.46 9.82
N LYS A 95 -1.71 -1.53 10.11
CA LYS A 95 -0.40 -1.77 9.52
C LYS A 95 -0.55 -2.83 8.44
N ALA A 96 0.20 -2.69 7.36
CA ALA A 96 0.26 -3.68 6.31
C ALA A 96 1.71 -3.90 5.88
N LEU A 97 2.04 -5.15 5.55
CA LEU A 97 3.32 -5.51 4.95
C LEU A 97 3.05 -5.92 3.51
N ALA A 98 3.52 -5.13 2.55
CA ALA A 98 3.48 -5.44 1.14
C ALA A 98 4.78 -6.13 0.73
N ILE A 99 4.64 -7.30 0.11
CA ILE A 99 5.74 -8.11 -0.39
C ILE A 99 5.81 -7.91 -1.90
N VAL A 100 6.97 -7.49 -2.39
CA VAL A 100 7.21 -7.23 -3.80
C VAL A 100 8.40 -8.06 -4.29
N PRO A 101 8.54 -8.25 -5.60
CA PRO A 101 9.79 -8.76 -6.18
C PRO A 101 10.97 -7.81 -5.87
N GLU A 102 12.19 -8.32 -5.78
CA GLU A 102 13.39 -7.51 -5.47
C GLU A 102 13.60 -6.39 -6.50
N ASP A 103 13.40 -6.67 -7.78
CA ASP A 103 13.50 -5.69 -8.88
C ASP A 103 12.45 -4.57 -8.79
N GLN A 104 11.34 -4.82 -8.09
CA GLN A 104 10.25 -3.87 -7.90
C GLN A 104 10.37 -3.10 -6.57
N LEU A 105 11.27 -3.47 -5.66
CA LEU A 105 11.38 -2.85 -4.33
C LEU A 105 11.62 -1.35 -4.41
N SER A 106 12.58 -0.93 -5.25
CA SER A 106 12.88 0.49 -5.46
C SER A 106 11.70 1.26 -6.04
N LEU A 107 10.96 0.65 -6.99
CA LEU A 107 9.78 1.26 -7.61
C LEU A 107 8.62 1.39 -6.62
N ALA A 108 8.40 0.35 -5.80
CA ALA A 108 7.35 0.30 -4.79
C ALA A 108 7.55 1.36 -3.70
N ILE A 109 8.79 1.57 -3.26
CA ILE A 109 9.15 2.65 -2.34
C ILE A 109 9.02 4.01 -3.05
N GLY A 110 9.55 4.11 -4.27
CA GLY A 110 9.60 5.33 -5.07
C GLY A 110 10.67 6.32 -4.60
N LYS A 111 10.91 7.37 -5.40
CA LYS A 111 11.91 8.41 -5.09
C LYS A 111 11.60 9.04 -3.72
N ASN A 112 12.57 9.01 -2.80
CA ASN A 112 12.42 9.50 -1.42
C ASN A 112 11.21 8.90 -0.66
N GLY A 113 10.79 7.68 -1.01
CA GLY A 113 9.62 7.04 -0.41
C GLY A 113 8.28 7.65 -0.85
N GLN A 114 8.24 8.44 -1.92
CA GLN A 114 7.02 9.13 -2.35
C GLN A 114 5.89 8.17 -2.68
N ASN A 115 6.16 7.04 -3.36
CA ASN A 115 5.11 6.12 -3.80
C ASN A 115 4.41 5.47 -2.60
N VAL A 116 5.19 4.87 -1.69
CA VAL A 116 4.64 4.26 -0.47
C VAL A 116 3.95 5.29 0.44
N ARG A 117 4.46 6.51 0.51
CA ARG A 117 3.83 7.58 1.32
C ARG A 117 2.49 8.03 0.74
N LEU A 118 2.40 8.19 -0.57
CA LEU A 118 1.14 8.50 -1.24
C LEU A 118 0.14 7.34 -1.11
N ALA A 119 0.60 6.09 -1.27
CA ALA A 119 -0.22 4.89 -1.06
C ALA A 119 -0.76 4.82 0.39
N ALA A 120 0.08 5.10 1.39
CA ALA A 120 -0.30 5.12 2.79
C ALA A 120 -1.34 6.22 3.09
N LYS A 121 -1.17 7.42 2.52
CA LYS A 121 -2.16 8.51 2.63
C LYS A 121 -3.47 8.17 1.92
N LEU A 122 -3.41 7.52 0.75
CA LEU A 122 -4.57 7.20 -0.07
C LEU A 122 -5.47 6.14 0.60
N THR A 123 -4.84 5.13 1.18
CA THR A 123 -5.52 3.99 1.81
C THR A 123 -5.82 4.20 3.29
N GLY A 124 -5.08 5.09 3.96
CA GLY A 124 -5.13 5.26 5.42
C GLY A 124 -4.35 4.19 6.20
N TRP A 125 -3.57 3.34 5.52
CA TRP A 125 -2.77 2.27 6.12
C TRP A 125 -1.31 2.65 6.27
N LYS A 126 -0.65 2.13 7.31
CA LYS A 126 0.81 2.18 7.44
C LYS A 126 1.42 1.01 6.68
N ILE A 127 1.97 1.29 5.51
CA ILE A 127 2.49 0.26 4.59
C ILE A 127 4.01 0.14 4.76
N ASP A 128 4.48 -1.04 5.15
CA ASP A 128 5.89 -1.46 5.04
C ASP A 128 6.06 -2.25 3.75
N VAL A 129 7.16 -2.05 3.03
CA VAL A 129 7.42 -2.72 1.74
C VAL A 129 8.70 -3.51 1.86
N ARG A 130 8.64 -4.81 1.57
CA ARG A 130 9.80 -5.71 1.63
C ARG A 130 9.87 -6.59 0.39
N SER A 131 11.07 -7.03 0.07
CA SER A 131 11.26 -8.04 -0.96
C SER A 131 11.00 -9.45 -0.44
N GLN A 132 10.62 -10.35 -1.35
CA GLN A 132 10.46 -11.77 -1.04
C GLN A 132 11.76 -12.38 -0.45
N GLU A 133 12.92 -12.04 -1.02
CA GLU A 133 14.22 -12.55 -0.58
C GLU A 133 14.52 -12.19 0.89
N THR A 134 14.26 -10.93 1.26
CA THR A 134 14.42 -10.45 2.64
C THR A 134 13.61 -11.30 3.63
N ILE A 135 12.40 -11.69 3.25
CA ILE A 135 11.50 -12.47 4.11
C ILE A 135 11.97 -13.94 4.22
N GLU A 136 12.48 -14.51 3.14
CA GLU A 136 13.05 -15.86 3.14
C GLU A 136 14.32 -15.96 4.00
N GLU A 137 15.18 -14.94 3.96
CA GLU A 137 16.35 -14.86 4.83
C GLU A 137 15.99 -14.74 6.32
N GLU A 138 14.98 -13.93 6.66
CA GLU A 138 14.50 -13.79 8.05
C GLU A 138 13.94 -15.11 8.58
N LYS A 139 13.24 -15.89 7.74
CA LYS A 139 12.76 -17.24 8.08
C LYS A 139 13.92 -18.23 8.32
N LYS A 140 14.99 -18.17 7.53
CA LYS A 140 16.18 -19.03 7.73
C LYS A 140 16.97 -18.66 9.00
N LYS A 141 17.00 -17.39 9.38
CA LYS A 141 17.66 -16.93 10.62
C LYS A 141 16.88 -17.26 11.89
N THR A 142 15.56 -17.43 11.80
CA THR A 142 14.72 -17.80 12.96
C THR A 142 14.72 -19.30 13.24
N THR A 143 14.95 -20.16 12.24
CA THR A 143 15.09 -21.62 12.42
C THR A 143 16.48 -22.07 12.88
N THR A 144 17.49 -21.20 12.79
CA THR A 144 18.90 -21.51 13.14
C THR A 144 19.32 -21.05 14.54
N ARG A 145 18.46 -20.38 15.30
CA ARG A 145 18.72 -20.09 16.72
C ARG A 145 18.32 -21.29 17.59
N PRO A 146 19.24 -21.97 18.29
CA PRO A 146 18.86 -22.96 19.29
C PRO A 146 17.98 -22.29 20.36
N PRO A 147 16.98 -23.00 20.92
CA PRO A 147 16.17 -22.46 22.00
C PRO A 147 17.10 -22.06 23.14
N ARG A 148 16.97 -20.82 23.63
CA ARG A 148 17.63 -20.42 24.87
C ARG A 148 17.23 -21.42 25.95
N PRO A 149 18.17 -22.04 26.69
CA PRO A 149 17.79 -22.92 27.79
C PRO A 149 16.91 -22.13 28.77
N PRO A 150 15.86 -22.77 29.32
CA PRO A 150 14.99 -22.10 30.28
C PRO A 150 15.83 -21.65 31.47
N ALA A 151 15.69 -20.38 31.85
CA ALA A 151 16.34 -19.80 33.01
C ALA A 151 16.09 -20.71 34.22
N SER A 152 17.16 -21.24 34.81
CA SER A 152 17.09 -22.09 36.00
C SER A 152 16.39 -21.31 37.12
N ARG A 153 15.27 -21.87 37.59
CA ARG A 153 14.61 -21.41 38.82
C ARG A 153 15.59 -21.57 39.98
N ALA A 154 16.02 -20.46 40.56
CA ALA A 154 16.73 -20.46 41.84
C ALA A 154 15.81 -21.07 42.93
N PRO A 155 16.31 -22.00 43.78
CA PRO A 155 15.51 -22.53 44.88
C PRO A 155 15.41 -21.49 46.01
N LYS A 156 14.17 -21.11 46.34
CA LYS A 156 13.84 -20.34 47.54
C LYS A 156 13.83 -21.25 48.77
N THR A 157 14.46 -20.74 49.84
CA THR A 157 14.16 -20.92 51.28
C THR A 157 14.37 -22.26 51.98
N LYS A 158 15.24 -22.24 53.01
CA LYS A 158 14.91 -22.69 54.38
C LYS A 158 15.51 -21.69 55.40
N LYS A 159 14.67 -20.82 55.97
CA LYS A 159 14.97 -20.15 57.25
C LYS A 159 14.39 -21.05 58.35
N THR A 160 15.28 -21.63 59.14
CA THR A 160 14.94 -22.40 60.34
C THR A 160 14.61 -21.41 61.46
N VAL A 161 13.36 -21.44 61.95
CA VAL A 161 13.00 -20.86 63.25
C VAL A 161 13.32 -21.92 64.30
N LYS A 162 14.19 -21.61 65.25
CA LYS A 162 14.34 -22.38 66.50
C LYS A 162 13.97 -21.46 67.66
N LYS A 163 13.13 -22.05 68.51
CA LYS A 163 12.61 -21.67 69.83
C LYS A 163 13.45 -20.67 70.62
#